data_AF-A0A348XGD9-F1
#
_entry.id   AF-A0A348XGD9-F1
#
_cell.length_a   1.000
_cell.length_b   1.000
_cell.length_c   1.000
_cell.angle_alpha   90.00
_cell.angle_beta   90.00
_cell.angle_gamma   90.00
#
_symmetry.space_group_name_H-M   'P 1'
#
loop_
_entity.id
_entity.type
_entity.pdbx_description
1 polymer ?
#
loop_
_entity_poly.entity_id
_entity_poly.type
_entity_poly.pdbx_seq_one_letter_code
_entity_poly.pdbx_strand_id
1 'polypeptide(L)' 'MFSRFLREVAVVTKDNTFDKAAEQFNRIENLRPEAATSFHHQFGAPAPAQGLETINPLLLSIADAEEQAWRSLATAQ' A
#
# COMPACT_ATOMS: atom_id res chain seq x y z
N MET A 1 -5.82 -6.19 7.28
CA MET A 1 -6.74 -5.86 8.41
C MET A 1 -7.50 -4.56 8.17
N PHE A 2 -6.83 -3.49 7.72
CA PHE A 2 -7.51 -2.20 7.50
C PHE A 2 -8.42 -2.21 6.26
N SER A 3 -8.01 -2.91 5.20
CA SER A 3 -8.82 -3.19 4.00
C SER A 3 -10.17 -3.86 4.33
N ARG A 4 -10.17 -4.86 5.21
CA ARG A 4 -11.40 -5.55 5.67
C ARG A 4 -12.34 -4.59 6.41
N PHE A 5 -11.80 -3.80 7.33
CA PHE A 5 -12.59 -2.81 8.06
C PHE A 5 -13.29 -1.84 7.11
N LEU A 6 -12.57 -1.31 6.12
CA LEU A 6 -13.13 -0.40 5.13
C LEU A 6 -14.24 -1.04 4.29
N ARG A 7 -14.11 -2.31 3.91
CA ARG A 7 -15.20 -3.06 3.24
C ARG A 7 -16.44 -3.20 4.12
N GLU A 8 -16.25 -3.48 5.41
CA GLU A 8 -17.37 -3.56 6.36
C GLU A 8 -18.06 -2.21 6.51
N VAL A 9 -17.31 -1.10 6.56
CA VAL A 9 -17.86 0.26 6.53
C VAL A 9 -18.65 0.50 5.24
N ALA A 10 -18.10 0.16 4.06
CA ALA A 10 -18.78 0.30 2.77
C ALA A 10 -20.15 -0.39 2.76
N VAL A 11 -20.24 -1.60 3.32
CA VAL A 11 -21.50 -2.37 3.40
C VAL A 11 -22.54 -1.68 4.28
N VAL A 12 -22.11 -1.09 5.40
CA VAL A 12 -22.97 -0.41 6.39
C VAL A 12 -23.42 0.96 5.89
N THR A 13 -22.50 1.77 5.36
CA THR A 13 -22.78 3.14 4.91
C THR A 13 -23.37 3.20 3.50
N LYS A 14 -23.27 2.10 2.73
CA LYS A 14 -23.58 2.05 1.29
C LYS A 14 -22.74 3.02 0.45
N ASP A 15 -21.59 3.43 0.97
CA ASP A 15 -20.65 4.29 0.26
C ASP A 15 -19.51 3.47 -0.35
N ASN A 16 -19.43 3.48 -1.68
CA ASN A 16 -18.46 2.76 -2.49
C ASN A 16 -17.04 3.39 -2.44
N THR A 17 -16.88 4.58 -1.86
CA THR A 17 -15.55 5.19 -1.65
C THR A 17 -14.69 4.34 -0.71
N PHE A 18 -15.30 3.72 0.31
CA PHE A 18 -14.62 2.85 1.25
C PHE A 18 -14.14 1.55 0.60
N ASP A 19 -14.87 1.00 -0.37
CA ASP A 19 -14.42 -0.16 -1.14
C ASP A 19 -13.20 0.18 -2.01
N LYS A 20 -13.20 1.34 -2.68
CA LYS A 20 -12.03 1.80 -3.44
C LYS A 20 -10.80 2.03 -2.55
N ALA A 21 -10.99 2.62 -1.38
CA ALA A 21 -9.92 2.78 -0.40
C ALA A 21 -9.42 1.40 0.09
N ALA A 22 -10.33 0.47 0.36
CA ALA A 22 -9.98 -0.89 0.77
C ALA A 22 -9.13 -1.64 -0.26
N GLU A 23 -9.42 -1.46 -1.56
CA GLU A 23 -8.61 -2.03 -2.64
C GLU A 23 -7.17 -1.52 -2.62
N GLN A 24 -6.97 -0.21 -2.43
CA GLN A 24 -5.64 0.37 -2.32
C GLN A 24 -4.88 -0.13 -1.09
N PHE A 25 -5.54 -0.20 0.08
CA PHE A 25 -4.94 -0.78 1.28
C PHE A 25 -4.60 -2.26 1.13
N ASN A 26 -5.42 -3.04 0.42
CA ASN A 26 -5.09 -4.42 0.11
C ASN A 26 -3.86 -4.52 -0.81
N ARG A 27 -3.73 -3.63 -1.80
CA ARG A 27 -2.54 -3.56 -2.65
C ARG A 27 -1.27 -3.26 -1.83
N ILE A 28 -1.35 -2.33 -0.89
CA ILE A 28 -0.24 -2.03 0.04
C ILE A 28 0.11 -3.25 0.89
N GLU A 29 -0.90 -3.97 1.43
CA GLU A 29 -0.70 -5.20 2.20
C GLU A 29 0.05 -6.27 1.39
N ASN A 30 -0.18 -6.35 0.08
CA ASN A 30 0.52 -7.29 -0.81
C ASN A 30 1.94 -6.84 -1.18
N LEU A 31 2.17 -5.53 -1.35
CA LEU A 31 3.48 -4.99 -1.74
C LEU A 31 4.47 -4.91 -0.56
N ARG A 32 3.99 -4.73 0.68
CA ARG A 32 4.86 -4.59 1.86
C ARG A 32 5.80 -5.78 2.09
N PRO A 33 5.34 -7.06 2.03
CA PRO A 33 6.24 -8.20 2.20
C PRO A 33 7.33 -8.26 1.14
N GLU A 34 7.01 -7.94 -0.12
CA GLU A 34 7.98 -7.91 -1.22
C GLU A 34 9.01 -6.80 -0.99
N ALA A 35 8.56 -5.59 -0.67
CA ALA A 35 9.45 -4.47 -0.35
C ALA A 35 10.34 -4.77 0.86
N ALA A 36 9.80 -5.36 1.93
CA ALA A 36 10.56 -5.73 3.12
C ALA A 36 11.60 -6.81 2.83
N THR A 37 11.24 -7.83 2.04
CA THR A 37 12.15 -8.90 1.63
C THR A 37 13.29 -8.36 0.76
N SER A 38 12.94 -7.53 -0.24
CA SER A 38 13.92 -6.89 -1.11
C SER A 38 14.85 -5.98 -0.31
N PHE A 39 14.31 -5.15 0.58
CA PHE A 39 15.09 -4.30 1.47
C PHE A 39 16.06 -5.10 2.34
N HIS A 40 15.58 -6.16 2.99
CA HIS A 40 16.42 -7.02 3.83
C HIS A 40 17.56 -7.67 3.02
N HIS A 41 17.25 -8.18 1.83
CA HIS A 41 18.25 -8.79 0.95
C HIS A 41 19.32 -7.79 0.51
N GLN A 42 18.91 -6.61 0.03
CA GLN A 42 19.85 -5.60 -0.44
C GLN A 42 20.70 -5.02 0.69
N PHE A 43 20.14 -4.87 1.90
CA PHE A 43 20.88 -4.38 3.05
C PHE A 43 22.01 -5.34 3.47
N GLY A 44 21.86 -6.64 3.23
CA GLY A 44 22.90 -7.65 3.45
C GLY A 44 23.92 -7.80 2.31
N ALA A 45 23.75 -7.10 1.19
CA ALA A 45 24.62 -7.23 0.03
C ALA A 45 25.96 -6.46 0.21
N PRO A 46 27.02 -6.78 -0.56
CA PRO A 46 28.30 -6.08 -0.48
C PRO A 46 28.24 -4.58 -0.82
N ALA A 47 27.25 -4.16 -1.61
CA ALA A 47 27.04 -2.77 -2.03
C ALA A 47 25.55 -2.38 -1.86
N PRO A 48 25.08 -2.19 -0.61
CA PRO A 48 23.65 -2.03 -0.32
C PRO A 48 23.05 -0.75 -0.95
N ALA A 49 23.86 0.28 -1.14
CA ALA A 49 23.44 1.52 -1.80
C ALA A 49 23.00 1.32 -3.25
N GLN A 50 23.62 0.39 -3.98
CA GLN A 50 23.23 0.06 -5.37
C GLN A 50 21.91 -0.73 -5.41
N GLY A 51 21.61 -1.48 -4.35
CA GLY A 51 20.34 -2.18 -4.19
C GLY A 51 19.14 -1.25 -4.00
N LEU A 52 19.34 0.00 -3.58
CA LEU A 52 18.25 0.97 -3.40
C LEU A 52 17.51 1.26 -4.72
N GLU A 53 18.20 1.26 -5.86
CA GLU A 53 17.58 1.46 -7.17
C GLU A 53 16.56 0.37 -7.50
N THR A 54 16.76 -0.85 -6.98
CA THR A 54 15.84 -1.98 -7.18
C THR A 54 14.63 -1.93 -6.26
N ILE A 55 14.74 -1.26 -5.11
CA ILE A 55 13.67 -1.14 -4.12
C ILE A 55 12.81 0.11 -4.38
N ASN A 56 13.40 1.16 -4.93
CA ASN A 56 12.74 2.44 -5.15
C ASN A 56 11.39 2.34 -5.90
N PRO A 57 11.25 1.57 -6.99
CA PRO A 57 9.96 1.43 -7.68
C PRO A 57 8.86 0.79 -6.81
N LEU A 58 9.22 -0.16 -5.94
CA LEU A 58 8.29 -0.80 -5.00
C LEU A 58 7.81 0.20 -3.94
N LEU A 59 8.72 1.01 -3.40
CA LEU A 59 8.37 2.04 -2.41
C LEU A 59 7.47 3.12 -3.00
N LEU A 60 7.76 3.57 -4.23
CA LEU A 60 6.90 4.51 -4.94
C LEU A 60 5.50 3.92 -5.19
N SER A 61 5.42 2.65 -5.59
CA SER A 61 4.13 1.98 -5.79
C SER A 61 3.30 1.88 -4.51
N ILE A 62 3.95 1.70 -3.36
CA ILE A 62 3.28 1.72 -2.05
C ILE A 62 2.80 3.15 -1.73
N ALA A 63 3.65 4.16 -1.93
CA ALA A 63 3.31 5.55 -1.68
C ALA A 63 2.12 6.03 -2.55
N ASP A 64 2.12 5.68 -3.84
CA ASP A 64 1.03 6.00 -4.76
C ASP A 64 -0.29 5.36 -4.32
N ALA A 65 -0.25 4.11 -3.87
CA ALA A 65 -1.42 3.42 -3.35
C ALA A 65 -1.91 4.06 -2.04
N GLU A 66 -1.01 4.47 -1.14
CA GLU A 66 -1.38 5.16 0.09
C GLU A 66 -2.05 6.51 -0.22
N GLU A 67 -1.47 7.30 -1.12
CA GLU A 67 -2.05 8.57 -1.54
C GLU A 67 -3.45 8.39 -2.15
N GLN A 68 -3.63 7.41 -3.04
CA GLN A 68 -4.93 7.12 -3.64
C GLN A 68 -5.97 6.67 -2.60
N ALA A 69 -5.57 5.87 -1.63
CA ALA A 69 -6.44 5.41 -0.56
C ALA A 69 -6.95 6.60 0.27
N TRP A 70 -6.04 7.49 0.70
CA TRP A 70 -6.38 8.66 1.50
C TRP A 70 -7.20 9.69 0.73
N ARG A 71 -6.89 9.92 -0.55
CA ARG A 71 -7.72 10.78 -1.42
C ARG A 71 -9.14 10.24 -1.55
N SER A 72 -9.31 8.93 -1.70
CA SER A 72 -10.63 8.30 -1.81
C SER A 72 -11.46 8.49 -0.53
N LEU A 73 -10.82 8.37 0.64
CA LEU A 73 -11.49 8.60 1.93
C LEU A 73 -11.81 10.06 2.20
N ALA A 74 -10.96 10.99 1.77
CA ALA A 74 -11.21 12.44 1.92
C ALA A 74 -12.45 12.91 1.14
N THR A 75 -12.86 12.17 0.11
CA THR A 75 -14.06 12.44 -0.70
C THR A 75 -15.31 11.72 -0.20
N ALA A 76 -15.20 10.86 0.82
CA ALA A 76 -16.35 10.22 1.47
C ALA A 76 -16.99 11.21 2.45
N GLN A 77 -18.05 11.91 2.03
CA GLN A 77 -18.85 12.81 2.87
C GLN A 77 -20.30 12.35 2.93
#